data_AF-A0A498F543-F1
#
_entry.id   AF-A0A498F543-F1
#
_cell.length_a   1.000
_cell.length_b   1.000
_cell.length_c   1.000
_cell.angle_alpha   90.00
_cell.angle_beta   90.00
_cell.angle_gamma   90.00
#
_symmetry.space_group_name_H-M   'P 1'
#
loop_
_entity.id
_entity.type
_entity.pdbx_description
1 polymer ?
#
loop_
_entity_poly.entity_id
_entity_poly.type
_entity_poly.pdbx_seq_one_letter_code
_entity_poly.pdbx_strand_id
1 'polypeptide(L)'
;MEISEDELVEIVGLGVIVPLEPAQPRWEFDYPALSHLQRARRLRAELDLDWPGIAMALTLLDRVDALQQENRQLRRQLARFLQTS
;
A
#
# COMPACT_ATOMS: atom_id res chain seq x y z
N MET A 1 7.47 -5.15 19.85
CA MET A 1 6.30 -4.69 19.08
C MET A 1 5.40 -5.89 18.94
N GLU A 2 4.23 -5.87 19.56
CA GLU A 2 3.25 -6.97 19.50
C GLU A 2 2.14 -6.57 18.53
N ILE A 3 1.76 -7.52 17.67
CA ILE A 3 0.53 -7.56 16.87
C ILE A 3 -0.07 -8.89 17.26
N SER A 4 -1.36 -8.91 17.62
CA SER A 4 -2.01 -10.17 17.96
C SER A 4 -2.16 -11.05 16.71
N GLU A 5 -2.32 -12.34 16.89
CA GLU A 5 -2.59 -13.26 15.78
C GLU A 5 -3.88 -12.85 15.04
N ASP A 6 -4.92 -12.45 15.76
CA ASP A 6 -6.17 -11.96 15.18
C ASP A 6 -5.97 -10.71 14.31
N GLU A 7 -5.19 -9.73 14.80
CA GLU A 7 -4.86 -8.55 14.00
C GLU A 7 -4.04 -8.95 12.77
N LEU A 8 -3.09 -9.87 12.88
CA LEU A 8 -2.29 -10.32 11.74
C LEU A 8 -3.17 -11.00 10.67
N VAL A 9 -4.11 -11.85 11.08
CA VAL A 9 -5.06 -12.50 10.18
C VAL A 9 -5.94 -11.47 9.47
N GLU A 10 -6.42 -10.45 10.19
CA GLU A 10 -7.22 -9.37 9.60
C GLU A 10 -6.41 -8.57 8.57
N ILE A 11 -5.20 -8.13 8.92
CA ILE A 11 -4.30 -7.35 8.05
C ILE A 11 -4.00 -8.11 6.76
N VAL A 12 -3.73 -9.42 6.86
CA VAL A 12 -3.50 -10.30 5.70
C VAL A 12 -4.78 -10.48 4.88
N GLY A 13 -5.92 -10.68 5.53
CA GLY A 13 -7.23 -10.81 4.86
C GLY A 13 -7.65 -9.55 4.10
N LEU A 14 -7.22 -8.38 4.57
CA LEU A 14 -7.41 -7.09 3.91
C LEU A 14 -6.36 -6.78 2.84
N GLY A 15 -5.33 -7.63 2.69
CA GLY A 15 -4.26 -7.47 1.71
C GLY A 15 -3.27 -6.36 2.05
N VAL A 16 -3.25 -5.86 3.29
CA VAL A 16 -2.31 -4.80 3.72
C VAL A 16 -0.86 -5.30 3.67
N ILE A 17 -0.67 -6.57 4.02
CA ILE A 17 0.54 -7.35 3.71
C ILE A 17 0.11 -8.69 3.15
N VAL A 18 0.96 -9.29 2.31
CA VAL A 18 0.71 -10.60 1.72
C VAL A 18 1.89 -11.51 2.07
N PRO A 19 1.64 -12.70 2.64
CA PRO A 19 2.71 -13.66 2.87
C PRO A 19 3.25 -14.18 1.55
N LEU A 20 4.50 -14.67 1.56
CA LEU A 20 5.16 -15.25 0.39
C LEU A 20 4.34 -16.40 -0.21
N GLU A 21 3.75 -17.23 0.66
CA GLU A 21 2.89 -18.34 0.27
C GLU A 21 1.58 -18.32 1.09
N PRO A 22 0.51 -17.66 0.60
CA PRO A 22 -0.74 -17.49 1.35
C PRO A 22 -1.49 -18.78 1.67
N ALA A 23 -1.29 -19.83 0.87
CA ALA A 23 -1.94 -21.12 1.06
C ALA A 23 -1.29 -21.98 2.15
N GLN A 24 -0.10 -21.61 2.66
CA GLN A 24 0.57 -22.35 3.71
C GLN A 24 -0.02 -22.04 5.09
N PRO A 25 -0.07 -23.02 6.00
CA PRO A 25 -0.56 -22.83 7.37
C PRO A 25 0.38 -21.95 8.21
N ARG A 26 1.65 -21.84 7.80
CA ARG A 26 2.63 -20.94 8.41
C ARG A 26 2.97 -19.85 7.41
N TRP A 27 2.62 -18.62 7.75
CA TRP A 27 2.95 -17.47 6.91
C TRP A 27 4.39 -17.01 7.13
N GLU A 28 5.07 -16.77 6.02
CA GLU A 28 6.38 -16.14 5.97
C GLU A 28 6.26 -14.81 5.22
N PHE A 29 6.91 -13.77 5.75
CA PHE A 29 6.87 -12.42 5.21
C PHE A 29 8.29 -11.94 4.93
N ASP A 30 8.45 -11.23 3.82
CA ASP A 30 9.71 -10.63 3.45
C ASP A 30 9.87 -9.22 4.05
N TYR A 31 11.05 -8.63 3.84
CA TYR A 31 11.35 -7.28 4.32
C TYR A 31 10.42 -6.19 3.75
N PRO A 32 10.04 -6.22 2.46
CA PRO A 32 8.97 -5.37 1.93
C PRO A 32 7.69 -5.45 2.75
N ALA A 33 7.13 -6.64 3.00
CA ALA A 33 5.91 -6.80 3.78
C ALA A 33 6.03 -6.16 5.18
N LEU A 34 7.17 -6.31 5.85
CA LEU A 34 7.43 -5.63 7.13
C LEU A 34 7.44 -4.10 7.02
N SER A 35 8.04 -3.57 5.96
CA SER A 35 8.07 -2.12 5.71
C SER A 35 6.67 -1.57 5.41
N HIS A 36 5.86 -2.31 4.65
CA HIS A 36 4.46 -2.00 4.38
C HIS A 36 3.63 -1.98 5.67
N LEU A 37 3.81 -2.99 6.54
CA LEU A 37 3.14 -3.05 7.83
C LEU A 37 3.47 -1.87 8.74
N GLN A 38 4.74 -1.46 8.80
CA GLN A 38 5.16 -0.29 9.58
C GLN A 38 4.51 1.00 9.05
N ARG A 39 4.44 1.16 7.72
CA ARG A 39 3.76 2.31 7.10
C ARG A 39 2.27 2.31 7.43
N ALA A 40 1.60 1.15 7.32
CA ALA A 40 0.18 1.01 7.65
C ALA A 40 -0.11 1.36 9.11
N ARG A 41 0.74 0.90 10.05
CA ARG A 41 0.59 1.24 11.48
C ARG A 41 0.78 2.72 11.77
N ARG A 42 1.76 3.36 11.12
CA ARG A 42 1.95 4.81 11.27
C ARG A 42 0.71 5.55 10.77
N LEU A 43 0.19 5.18 9.60
CA LEU A 43 -1.02 5.77 9.04
C LEU A 43 -2.23 5.54 9.95
N ARG A 44 -2.35 4.36 10.55
CA ARG A 44 -3.39 4.02 11.53
C ARG A 44 -3.38 4.98 12.73
N ALA A 45 -2.20 5.23 13.28
CA ALA A 45 -2.04 6.16 14.40
C ALA A 45 -2.28 7.63 14.00
N GLU A 46 -1.92 8.01 12.78
CA GLU A 46 -2.11 9.38 12.27
C GLU A 46 -3.58 9.69 11.93
N LEU A 47 -4.33 8.70 11.44
CA LEU A 47 -5.72 8.88 10.98
C LEU A 47 -6.77 8.40 11.98
N ASP A 48 -6.37 7.71 13.06
CA ASP A 48 -7.25 7.11 14.06
C ASP A 48 -8.34 6.21 13.44
N LEU A 49 -7.90 5.32 12.53
CA LEU A 49 -8.77 4.37 11.81
C LEU A 49 -8.55 2.92 12.27
N ASP A 50 -9.50 2.06 11.93
CA ASP A 50 -9.36 0.61 12.02
C ASP A 50 -8.61 0.02 10.80
N TRP A 51 -8.31 -1.28 10.84
CA TRP A 51 -7.58 -1.94 9.75
C TRP A 51 -8.30 -1.87 8.39
N PRO A 52 -9.63 -2.08 8.30
CA PRO A 52 -10.36 -1.87 7.05
C PRO A 52 -10.24 -0.45 6.50
N GLY A 53 -10.37 0.57 7.36
CA GLY A 53 -10.18 1.98 6.98
C GLY A 53 -8.79 2.25 6.44
N ILE A 54 -7.76 1.64 7.05
CA ILE A 54 -6.37 1.77 6.59
C ILE A 54 -6.11 1.04 5.28
N ALA A 55 -6.66 -0.16 5.09
CA ALA A 55 -6.56 -0.88 3.81
C ALA A 55 -7.16 -0.06 2.65
N MET A 56 -8.31 0.57 2.90
CA MET A 56 -8.94 1.49 1.94
C MET A 56 -8.07 2.73 1.70
N ALA A 57 -7.55 3.36 2.75
CA ALA A 57 -6.71 4.55 2.63
C ALA A 57 -5.43 4.26 1.82
N LEU A 58 -4.77 3.13 2.07
CA LEU A 58 -3.60 2.69 1.30
C LEU A 58 -3.94 2.49 -0.17
N THR A 59 -5.04 1.80 -0.47
CA THR A 59 -5.52 1.60 -1.85
C THR A 59 -5.78 2.93 -2.56
N LEU A 60 -6.38 3.91 -1.86
CA LEU A 60 -6.63 5.24 -2.43
C LEU A 60 -5.34 6.03 -2.65
N LEU A 61 -4.38 5.96 -1.71
CA LEU A 61 -3.06 6.58 -1.86
C LEU A 61 -2.32 6.02 -3.07
N ASP A 62 -2.32 4.69 -3.25
CA ASP A 62 -1.70 4.04 -4.42
C ASP A 62 -2.36 4.51 -5.73
N ARG A 63 -3.69 4.67 -5.73
CA ARG A 63 -4.42 5.21 -6.89
C ARG A 63 -4.06 6.67 -7.17
N VAL A 64 -3.92 7.50 -6.14
CA VAL A 64 -3.47 8.89 -6.28
C VAL A 64 -2.06 8.93 -6.86
N ASP A 65 -1.14 8.12 -6.36
CA ASP A 65 0.24 8.05 -6.84
C ASP A 65 0.31 7.63 -8.32
N ALA A 66 -0.48 6.63 -8.71
CA ALA A 66 -0.60 6.19 -10.11
C ALA A 66 -1.14 7.31 -11.02
N LEU A 67 -2.22 7.99 -10.62
CA LEU A 67 -2.79 9.10 -11.38
C LEU A 67 -1.81 10.27 -11.52
N GLN A 68 -1.07 10.59 -10.46
CA GLN A 68 -0.05 11.62 -10.52
C GLN A 68 1.11 11.23 -11.45
N GLN A 69 1.51 9.96 -11.47
CA GLN A 69 2.54 9.47 -12.37
C GLN A 69 2.10 9.56 -13.84
N GLU A 70 0.88 9.14 -14.14
CA GLU A 70 0.28 9.29 -15.47
C GLU A 70 0.23 10.75 -15.89
N ASN A 71 -0.24 11.65 -15.02
CA ASN A 71 -0.31 13.08 -15.32
C ASN A 71 1.07 13.66 -15.62
N ARG A 72 2.10 13.29 -14.83
CA ARG A 72 3.50 13.69 -15.08
C ARG A 72 3.99 13.18 -16.44
N GLN A 73 3.65 11.94 -16.82
CA GLN A 73 4.02 11.38 -18.11
C GLN A 73 3.37 12.13 -19.27
N LEU A 74 2.05 12.39 -19.19
CA LEU A 74 1.31 13.13 -20.21
C LEU A 74 1.85 14.55 -20.38
N ARG A 75 2.13 15.26 -19.29
CA ARG A 75 2.75 16.60 -19.34
C ARG A 75 4.12 16.58 -20.02
N ARG A 76 4.95 15.56 -19.75
CA ARG A 76 6.25 15.39 -20.42
C ARG A 76 6.10 15.12 -21.92
N GLN A 77 5.12 14.29 -22.31
CA GLN A 77 4.83 14.02 -23.72
C GLN A 77 4.37 15.30 -24.45
N LEU A 78 3.45 16.06 -23.86
CA LEU A 78 2.97 17.32 -24.42
C LEU A 78 4.09 18.33 -24.58
N ALA A 79 4.97 18.48 -23.57
CA ALA A 79 6.11 19.39 -23.65
C ALA A 79 7.06 19.03 -24.80
N ARG A 80 7.33 17.73 -25.04
CA ARG A 80 8.15 17.28 -26.17
C ARG A 80 7.48 17.55 -27.52
N PHE A 81 6.17 17.35 -27.62
CA PHE A 81 5.40 17.63 -28.84
C PHE A 81 5.48 19.11 -29.23
N LEU A 82 5.28 20.00 -28.26
CA LEU A 82 5.34 21.45 -28.46
C LEU A 82 6.76 21.99 -28.73
N GLN A 83 7.82 21.25 -28.38
CA GLN A 83 9.21 21.64 -28.70
C GLN A 83 9.66 21.19 -30.10
N THR A 84 8.96 20.21 -30.69
CA THR A 84 9.28 19.67 -32.02
C THR A 84 8.45 20.33 -33.13
N SER A 85 7.42 21.11 -32.76
CA SER A 85 6.56 21.89 -33.69
C SER A 85 7.01 23.34 -33.72
#